data_AF-A0AAV7BIU2-F1
#
_entry.id   AF-A0AAV7BIU2-F1
#
_cell.length_a   1.000
_cell.length_b   1.000
_cell.length_c   1.000
_cell.angle_alpha   90.00
_cell.angle_beta   90.00
_cell.angle_gamma   90.00
#
_symmetry.space_group_name_H-M   'P 1'
#
loop_
_entity.id
_entity.type
_entity.pdbx_description
1 polymer ?
#
loop_
_entity_poly.entity_id
_entity_poly.type
_entity_poly.pdbx_seq_one_letter_code
_entity_poly.pdbx_strand_id
1 'polypeptide(L)'
;MEAGKENSLQSGFNSGYKLGVNLLMPCGEIRGTLSALITWCQIHDSHPSICKQLGELLTSVVQCEDNVVKRLSSIYQISHPSDLSSALEDMDFTSGTKESNEGSCNLGPDCCVNKDSFPTSLHRCRTTQQISDVLKHELVQILRDAIAIAQQNNLPSDFLTSLHSLETKHAGF
;
A
#
# COMPACT_ATOMS: atom_id res chain seq x y z
N MET A 1 15.87 24.34 20.45
CA MET A 1 15.36 22.98 20.72
C MET A 1 14.31 22.50 19.69
N GLU A 2 14.10 23.22 18.58
CA GLU A 2 13.11 22.83 17.54
C GLU A 2 13.67 21.93 16.43
N ALA A 3 14.98 21.98 16.14
CA ALA A 3 15.58 21.23 15.02
C ALA A 3 15.37 19.70 15.13
N GLY A 4 15.37 19.14 16.34
CA GLY A 4 15.10 17.71 16.56
C GLY A 4 13.65 17.32 16.31
N LYS A 5 12.70 18.24 16.58
CA LYS A 5 11.27 18.02 16.36
C LYS A 5 10.92 18.09 14.87
N GLU A 6 11.50 19.06 14.16
CA GLU A 6 11.33 19.22 12.71
C GLU A 6 11.89 18.01 11.92
N ASN A 7 13.09 17.55 12.28
CA ASN A 7 13.71 16.39 11.64
C ASN A 7 12.87 15.10 11.81
N SER A 8 12.24 14.90 12.97
CA SER A 8 11.38 13.75 13.20
C SER A 8 10.07 13.81 12.39
N LEU A 9 9.50 15.01 12.21
CA LEU A 9 8.30 15.21 11.39
C LEU A 9 8.57 14.91 9.92
N GLN A 10 9.66 15.44 9.38
CA GLN A 10 10.04 15.20 7.98
C GLN A 10 10.33 13.72 7.71
N SER A 11 10.99 13.02 8.65
CA SER A 11 11.23 11.58 8.55
C SER A 11 9.92 10.77 8.54
N GLY A 12 8.97 11.14 9.41
CA GLY A 12 7.63 10.55 9.44
C GLY A 12 6.85 10.78 8.15
N PHE A 13 6.86 12.00 7.62
CA PHE A 13 6.23 12.34 6.33
C PHE A 13 6.83 11.53 5.18
N ASN A 14 8.16 11.50 5.06
CA ASN A 14 8.84 10.76 4.01
C ASN A 14 8.51 9.25 4.06
N SER A 15 8.42 8.69 5.25
CA SER A 15 8.07 7.27 5.45
C SER A 15 6.61 7.01 5.06
N GLY A 16 5.68 7.87 5.49
CA GLY A 16 4.28 7.78 5.10
C GLY A 16 4.06 7.96 3.60
N TYR A 17 4.78 8.89 2.96
CA TYR A 17 4.75 9.10 1.52
C TYR A 17 5.22 7.85 0.75
N LYS A 18 6.37 7.29 1.12
CA LYS A 18 6.89 6.05 0.50
C LYS A 18 5.91 4.90 0.65
N LEU A 19 5.31 4.74 1.83
CA LEU A 19 4.30 3.71 2.07
C LEU A 19 3.07 3.92 1.15
N GLY A 20 2.53 5.13 1.10
CA GLY A 20 1.38 5.45 0.28
C GLY A 20 1.64 5.21 -1.20
N VAL A 21 2.80 5.62 -1.71
CA VAL A 21 3.22 5.37 -3.09
C VAL A 21 3.33 3.88 -3.37
N ASN A 22 3.98 3.11 -2.50
CA ASN A 22 4.15 1.66 -2.69
C ASN A 22 2.81 0.91 -2.69
N LEU A 23 1.84 1.35 -1.88
CA LEU A 23 0.51 0.74 -1.83
C LEU A 23 -0.35 1.15 -3.03
N LEU A 24 -0.34 2.42 -3.43
CA LEU A 24 -1.29 2.95 -4.42
C LEU A 24 -0.78 2.96 -5.86
N MET A 25 0.55 2.87 -6.08
CA MET A 25 1.12 2.80 -7.42
C MET A 25 0.56 1.65 -8.26
N PRO A 26 0.43 0.40 -7.74
CA PRO A 26 -0.17 -0.69 -8.48
C PRO A 26 -1.61 -0.39 -8.94
N CYS A 27 -2.44 0.21 -8.08
CA CYS A 27 -3.80 0.64 -8.45
C CYS A 27 -3.76 1.62 -9.63
N GLY A 28 -2.86 2.60 -9.59
CA GLY A 28 -2.72 3.61 -10.64
C GLY A 28 -2.32 2.99 -11.99
N GLU A 29 -1.36 2.06 -12.00
CA GLU A 29 -0.92 1.37 -13.21
C GLU A 29 -2.04 0.54 -13.84
N ILE A 30 -2.72 -0.29 -13.04
CA ILE A 30 -3.81 -1.15 -13.52
C ILE A 30 -4.98 -0.29 -14.02
N ARG A 31 -5.34 0.76 -13.27
CA ARG A 31 -6.39 1.71 -13.65
C ARG A 31 -6.09 2.38 -14.99
N GLY A 32 -4.85 2.82 -15.20
CA GLY A 32 -4.40 3.39 -16.46
C GLY A 32 -4.49 2.40 -17.62
N THR A 33 -4.01 1.18 -17.44
CA THR A 33 -4.04 0.14 -18.47
C THR A 33 -5.47 -0.29 -18.82
N LEU A 34 -6.33 -0.54 -17.84
CA LEU A 34 -7.74 -0.85 -18.07
C LEU A 34 -8.48 0.29 -18.75
N SER A 35 -8.20 1.54 -18.39
CA SER A 35 -8.80 2.70 -19.05
C SER A 35 -8.39 2.78 -20.53
N ALA A 36 -7.10 2.56 -20.83
CA ALA A 36 -6.61 2.53 -22.21
C ALA A 36 -7.24 1.39 -23.02
N LEU A 37 -7.38 0.20 -22.43
CA LEU A 37 -8.07 -0.95 -23.01
C LEU A 37 -9.54 -0.64 -23.33
N ILE A 38 -10.28 -0.06 -22.39
CA ILE A 38 -11.68 0.33 -22.58
C ILE A 38 -11.80 1.36 -23.71
N THR A 39 -10.97 2.40 -23.70
CA THR A 39 -10.94 3.41 -24.77
C THR A 39 -10.66 2.77 -26.13
N TRP A 40 -9.71 1.84 -26.21
CA TRP A 40 -9.44 1.11 -27.44
C TRP A 40 -10.67 0.31 -27.90
N CYS A 41 -11.30 -0.44 -27.00
CA CYS A 41 -12.50 -1.22 -27.33
C CYS A 41 -13.65 -0.33 -27.85
N GLN A 42 -13.80 0.87 -27.28
CA GLN A 42 -14.80 1.86 -27.73
C GLN A 42 -14.51 2.44 -29.11
N ILE A 43 -13.23 2.69 -29.43
CA ILE A 43 -12.83 3.25 -30.74
C ILE A 43 -12.96 2.22 -31.85
N HIS A 44 -12.73 0.94 -31.54
CA HIS A 44 -12.71 -0.16 -32.51
C HIS A 44 -14.05 -0.92 -32.59
N ASP A 45 -15.16 -0.32 -32.14
CA ASP A 45 -16.49 -0.92 -32.14
C ASP A 45 -16.52 -2.37 -31.60
N SER A 46 -15.70 -2.64 -30.58
CA SER A 46 -15.69 -3.93 -29.90
C SER A 46 -17.04 -4.17 -29.23
N HIS A 47 -17.38 -5.44 -29.00
CA HIS A 47 -18.66 -5.79 -28.38
C HIS A 47 -18.88 -5.01 -27.07
N PRO A 48 -20.04 -4.34 -26.89
CA PRO A 48 -20.33 -3.53 -25.70
C PRO A 48 -20.19 -4.29 -24.39
N SER A 49 -20.35 -5.62 -24.41
CA SER A 49 -20.12 -6.49 -23.27
C SER A 49 -18.68 -6.45 -22.77
N ILE A 50 -17.70 -6.31 -23.66
CA ILE A 50 -16.26 -6.25 -23.31
C ILE A 50 -15.98 -4.97 -22.52
N CYS A 51 -16.44 -3.81 -23.04
CA CYS A 51 -16.32 -2.52 -22.36
C CYS A 51 -16.99 -2.55 -20.98
N LYS A 52 -18.14 -3.23 -20.86
CA LYS A 52 -18.82 -3.40 -19.57
C LYS A 52 -18.00 -4.24 -18.59
N GLN A 53 -17.51 -5.41 -19.00
CA GLN A 53 -16.70 -6.29 -18.15
C GLN A 53 -15.41 -5.60 -17.69
N LEU A 54 -14.70 -4.94 -18.62
CA LEU A 54 -13.51 -4.16 -18.27
C LEU A 54 -13.84 -2.97 -17.37
N GLY A 55 -15.00 -2.33 -17.56
CA GLY A 55 -15.49 -1.25 -16.70
C GLY A 55 -15.84 -1.70 -15.28
N GLU A 56 -16.36 -2.91 -15.13
CA GLU A 56 -16.58 -3.55 -13.83
C GLU A 56 -15.24 -3.80 -13.12
N LEU A 57 -14.24 -4.34 -13.82
CA LEU A 57 -12.89 -4.50 -13.28
C LEU A 57 -12.25 -3.16 -12.90
N LEU A 58 -12.42 -2.12 -13.73
CA LEU A 58 -11.93 -0.76 -13.43
C LEU A 58 -12.59 -0.23 -12.14
N THR A 59 -13.88 -0.48 -11.96
CA THR A 59 -14.61 -0.10 -10.74
C THR A 59 -14.07 -0.84 -9.53
N SER A 60 -13.73 -2.13 -9.67
CA SER A 60 -13.09 -2.90 -8.60
C SER A 60 -11.73 -2.31 -8.19
N VAL A 61 -10.90 -1.86 -9.14
CA VAL A 61 -9.61 -1.19 -8.81
C VAL A 61 -9.83 0.09 -7.99
N VAL A 62 -10.84 0.90 -8.35
CA VAL A 62 -11.18 2.12 -7.61
C VAL A 62 -11.64 1.77 -6.18
N GLN A 63 -12.41 0.70 -6.02
CA GLN A 63 -12.82 0.23 -4.69
C GLN A 63 -11.64 -0.26 -3.86
N CYS A 64 -10.67 -0.96 -4.46
CA CYS A 64 -9.43 -1.37 -3.78
C CYS A 64 -8.66 -0.14 -3.27
N GLU A 65 -8.48 0.89 -4.11
CA GLU A 65 -7.84 2.16 -3.74
C GLU A 65 -8.55 2.84 -2.57
N ASP A 66 -9.87 3.02 -2.66
CA ASP A 66 -10.67 3.63 -1.58
C ASP A 66 -10.58 2.84 -0.28
N ASN A 67 -10.61 1.51 -0.35
CA ASN A 67 -10.52 0.64 0.81
C ASN A 67 -9.15 0.75 1.50
N VAL A 68 -8.07 0.82 0.73
CA VAL A 68 -6.72 1.03 1.26
C VAL A 68 -6.62 2.38 1.95
N VAL A 69 -7.09 3.45 1.31
CA VAL A 69 -7.07 4.80 1.89
C VAL A 69 -7.87 4.84 3.20
N LYS A 70 -9.07 4.25 3.22
CA LYS A 70 -9.89 4.16 4.44
C LYS A 70 -9.18 3.39 5.55
N ARG A 71 -8.61 2.23 5.26
CA ARG A 71 -7.89 1.41 6.25
C ARG A 71 -6.62 2.09 6.77
N LEU A 72 -5.86 2.75 5.90
CA LEU A 72 -4.73 3.56 6.33
C LEU A 72 -5.22 4.71 7.22
N SER A 73 -6.27 5.43 6.82
CA SER A 73 -6.80 6.52 7.62
C SER A 73 -7.22 6.06 9.03
N SER A 74 -7.82 4.87 9.18
CA SER A 74 -8.21 4.35 10.50
C SER A 74 -7.02 3.89 11.34
N ILE A 75 -5.96 3.34 10.74
CA ILE A 75 -4.73 2.94 11.45
C ILE A 75 -3.94 4.14 11.94
N TYR A 76 -3.89 5.19 11.13
CA TYR A 76 -3.17 6.42 11.43
C TYR A 76 -4.05 7.46 12.15
N GLN A 77 -5.33 7.15 12.42
CA GLN A 77 -6.17 7.84 13.39
C GLN A 77 -5.79 7.45 14.83
N ILE A 78 -4.58 7.82 15.26
CA ILE A 78 -4.09 7.73 16.65
C ILE A 78 -3.12 8.91 16.79
N SER A 79 -3.26 9.89 17.68
CA SER A 79 -4.13 10.19 18.81
C SER A 79 -4.04 11.70 19.01
N HIS A 80 -5.01 12.36 19.61
CA HIS A 80 -4.74 13.74 20.05
C HIS A 80 -3.51 13.72 20.96
N PRO A 81 -2.63 14.75 20.94
CA PRO A 81 -1.48 14.82 21.84
C PRO A 81 -1.85 14.62 23.33
N SER A 82 -3.12 14.88 23.68
CA SER A 82 -3.72 14.62 25.00
C SER A 82 -3.81 13.14 25.38
N ASP A 83 -4.00 12.21 24.43
CA ASP A 83 -4.16 10.78 24.75
C ASP A 83 -2.81 10.08 24.96
N LEU A 84 -1.70 10.73 24.59
CA LEU A 84 -0.34 10.29 24.94
C LEU A 84 0.04 10.73 26.36
N SER A 85 -0.59 11.78 26.90
CA SER A 85 -0.33 12.29 28.25
C SER A 85 -0.93 11.38 29.33
N SER A 86 -2.13 10.85 29.10
CA SER A 86 -2.80 9.92 30.02
C SER A 86 -2.13 8.55 30.10
N ALA A 87 -1.39 8.14 29.06
CA ALA A 87 -0.56 6.93 29.09
C ALA A 87 0.78 7.14 29.82
N LEU A 88 1.21 8.38 30.02
CA LEU A 88 2.45 8.73 30.75
C LEU A 88 2.20 8.84 32.26
N GLU A 89 0.98 9.18 32.68
CA GLU A 89 0.61 9.31 34.10
C GLU A 89 0.47 7.96 34.84
N ASP A 90 0.47 6.83 34.12
CA ASP A 90 0.33 5.48 34.71
C ASP A 90 1.67 4.68 34.74
N MET A 91 2.80 5.34 34.47
CA MET A 91 4.14 4.77 34.66
C MET A 91 4.88 5.50 35.78
N ASP A 92 4.73 4.98 37.00
CA ASP A 92 5.56 5.32 38.15
C ASP A 92 7.02 4.91 37.88
N PHE A 93 7.82 5.86 37.38
CA PHE A 93 9.24 5.66 37.11
C PHE A 93 10.03 5.61 38.43
N THR A 94 10.24 4.40 38.95
CA THR A 94 11.31 4.16 39.92
C THR A 94 12.65 4.18 39.20
N SER A 95 13.52 5.10 39.61
CA SER A 95 14.82 5.37 39.01
C SER A 95 15.82 4.24 39.28
N GLY A 96 16.45 3.73 38.21
CA GLY A 96 17.54 2.75 38.30
C GLY A 96 18.50 2.89 37.12
N THR A 97 19.58 3.63 37.34
CA THR A 97 20.71 3.86 36.42
C THR A 97 21.34 2.55 35.92
N LYS A 98 21.66 2.46 34.62
CA LYS A 98 22.90 1.86 34.08
C LYS A 98 23.07 2.09 32.57
N GLU A 99 24.26 2.56 32.22
CA GLU A 99 24.81 2.77 30.87
C GLU A 99 25.13 1.42 30.15
N SER A 100 25.15 1.39 28.80
CA SER A 100 26.31 0.97 27.98
C SER A 100 25.97 0.55 26.52
N ASN A 101 26.75 1.13 25.61
CA ASN A 101 27.42 0.61 24.40
C ASN A 101 26.79 0.52 22.99
N GLU A 102 27.64 0.95 22.05
CA GLU A 102 27.63 0.85 20.58
C GLU A 102 27.28 -0.54 20.01
N GLY A 103 26.52 -0.54 18.92
CA GLY A 103 26.30 -1.71 18.06
C GLY A 103 25.73 -1.33 16.69
N SER A 104 26.61 -1.20 15.71
CA SER A 104 26.29 -1.01 14.28
C SER A 104 25.59 -2.25 13.70
N CYS A 105 24.42 -2.07 13.09
CA CYS A 105 23.69 -3.14 12.40
C CYS A 105 23.89 -3.05 10.88
N ASN A 106 24.70 -3.97 10.35
CA ASN A 106 24.74 -4.32 8.94
C ASN A 106 23.85 -5.56 8.70
N LEU A 107 23.11 -5.55 7.57
CA LEU A 107 22.37 -6.64 6.89
C LEU A 107 20.91 -6.95 7.30
N GLY A 108 19.98 -6.69 6.35
CA GLY A 108 18.63 -7.32 6.26
C GLY A 108 17.45 -6.34 6.12
N PRO A 109 16.35 -6.67 5.39
CA PRO A 109 15.19 -5.78 5.20
C PRO A 109 14.24 -5.72 6.42
N ASP A 110 14.64 -6.29 7.56
CA ASP A 110 13.81 -6.42 8.76
C ASP A 110 14.11 -5.29 9.76
N CYS A 111 13.79 -4.06 9.38
CA CYS A 111 14.01 -2.87 10.19
C CYS A 111 12.88 -2.63 11.21
N CYS A 112 12.67 -3.55 12.16
CA CYS A 112 11.67 -3.37 13.22
C CYS A 112 12.11 -3.86 14.61
N VAL A 113 13.39 -3.70 14.97
CA VAL A 113 13.83 -3.94 16.36
C VAL A 113 14.66 -2.77 16.88
N ASN A 114 13.98 -1.69 17.27
CA ASN A 114 14.48 -0.87 18.39
C ASN A 114 13.92 -1.50 19.66
N LYS A 115 14.81 -1.91 20.58
CA LYS A 115 14.45 -2.56 21.86
C LYS A 115 13.62 -1.69 22.81
N ASP A 116 13.37 -0.42 22.46
CA ASP A 116 12.56 0.53 23.23
C ASP A 116 11.21 0.86 22.57
N SER A 117 10.76 0.05 21.60
CA SER A 117 9.56 0.36 20.82
C SER A 117 8.28 -0.07 21.55
N PHE A 118 7.47 0.91 21.92
CA PHE A 118 6.11 0.75 22.46
C PHE A 118 5.26 -0.24 21.62
N PRO A 119 4.35 -1.02 22.26
CA PRO A 119 3.53 -2.04 21.60
C PRO A 119 2.65 -1.53 20.44
N THR A 120 2.35 -0.23 20.40
CA THR A 120 1.59 0.44 19.33
C THR A 120 2.30 0.48 17.98
N SER A 121 3.64 0.50 17.96
CA SER A 121 4.44 0.56 16.72
C SER A 121 4.45 -0.77 15.96
N LEU A 122 4.57 -1.89 16.68
CA LEU A 122 4.52 -3.25 16.14
C LEU A 122 3.14 -3.58 15.56
N HIS A 123 2.07 -3.17 16.24
CA HIS A 123 0.70 -3.33 15.75
C HIS A 123 0.50 -2.62 14.40
N ARG A 124 0.98 -1.36 14.28
CA ARG A 124 0.86 -0.55 13.06
C ARG A 124 1.61 -1.16 11.86
N CYS A 125 2.80 -1.70 12.09
CA CYS A 125 3.58 -2.37 11.03
C CYS A 125 2.85 -3.61 10.52
N ARG A 126 2.36 -4.45 11.44
CA ARG A 126 1.62 -5.68 11.10
C ARG A 126 0.33 -5.38 10.31
N THR A 127 -0.44 -4.38 10.70
CA THR A 127 -1.67 -4.02 9.97
C THR A 127 -1.37 -3.45 8.59
N THR A 128 -0.27 -2.71 8.43
CA THR A 128 0.15 -2.16 7.14
C THR A 128 0.55 -3.25 6.16
N GLN A 129 1.30 -4.26 6.63
CA GLN A 129 1.66 -5.43 5.81
C GLN A 129 0.41 -6.21 5.37
N GLN A 130 -0.54 -6.42 6.28
CA GLN A 130 -1.81 -7.07 5.96
C GLN A 130 -2.62 -6.31 4.90
N ILE A 131 -2.62 -4.97 4.93
CA ILE A 131 -3.24 -4.17 3.87
C ILE A 131 -2.53 -4.41 2.53
N SER A 132 -1.21 -4.42 2.53
CA SER A 132 -0.42 -4.68 1.32
C SER A 132 -0.74 -6.04 0.71
N ASP A 133 -0.78 -7.09 1.53
CA ASP A 133 -1.01 -8.46 1.06
C ASP A 133 -2.43 -8.63 0.48
N VAL A 134 -3.44 -8.08 1.16
CA VAL A 134 -4.83 -8.10 0.67
C VAL A 134 -4.95 -7.34 -0.64
N LEU A 135 -4.36 -6.15 -0.72
CA LEU A 135 -4.40 -5.33 -1.93
C LEU A 135 -3.72 -6.04 -3.11
N LYS A 136 -2.52 -6.59 -2.89
CA LYS A 136 -1.80 -7.34 -3.92
C LYS A 136 -2.65 -8.48 -4.46
N HIS A 137 -3.26 -9.27 -3.57
CA HIS A 137 -4.11 -10.39 -3.97
C HIS A 137 -5.30 -9.93 -4.82
N GLU A 138 -6.01 -8.87 -4.40
CA GLU A 138 -7.14 -8.31 -5.15
C GLU A 138 -6.71 -7.80 -6.53
N LEU A 139 -5.61 -7.03 -6.61
CA LEU A 139 -5.11 -6.48 -7.86
C LEU A 139 -4.61 -7.54 -8.84
N VAL A 140 -3.93 -8.58 -8.35
CA VAL A 140 -3.51 -9.72 -9.18
C VAL A 140 -4.73 -10.47 -9.71
N GLN A 141 -5.79 -10.61 -8.92
CA GLN A 141 -7.02 -11.24 -9.39
C GLN A 141 -7.67 -10.40 -10.50
N ILE A 142 -7.77 -9.08 -10.33
CA ILE A 142 -8.28 -8.16 -11.36
C ILE A 142 -7.47 -8.28 -12.67
N LEU A 143 -6.14 -8.36 -12.57
CA LEU A 143 -5.26 -8.52 -13.73
C LEU A 143 -5.53 -9.84 -14.46
N ARG A 144 -5.69 -10.96 -13.72
CA ARG A 144 -6.03 -12.25 -14.32
C ARG A 144 -7.37 -12.23 -15.04
N ASP A 145 -8.37 -11.60 -14.43
CA ASP A 145 -9.70 -11.48 -15.03
C ASP A 145 -9.63 -10.61 -16.29
N ALA A 146 -8.84 -9.53 -16.27
CA ALA A 146 -8.60 -8.68 -17.44
C ALA A 146 -7.89 -9.43 -18.58
N ILE A 147 -6.88 -10.25 -18.25
CA ILE A 147 -6.19 -11.11 -19.22
C ILE A 147 -7.18 -12.10 -19.83
N ALA A 148 -8.01 -12.75 -19.01
CA ALA A 148 -9.01 -13.71 -19.49
C ALA A 148 -10.01 -13.05 -20.45
N ILE A 149 -10.51 -11.85 -20.14
CA ILE A 149 -11.37 -11.08 -21.04
C ILE A 149 -10.64 -10.75 -22.33
N ALA A 150 -9.40 -10.27 -22.25
CA ALA A 150 -8.62 -9.90 -23.43
C ALA A 150 -8.36 -11.09 -24.36
N GLN A 151 -8.05 -12.27 -23.79
CA GLN A 151 -7.84 -13.51 -24.54
C GLN A 151 -9.13 -14.02 -25.19
N GLN A 152 -10.23 -14.07 -24.45
CA GLN A 152 -11.53 -14.56 -24.95
C GLN A 152 -12.06 -13.73 -26.12
N ASN A 153 -11.71 -12.44 -26.16
CA ASN A 153 -12.20 -11.50 -27.15
C ASN A 153 -11.17 -11.17 -28.24
N ASN A 154 -10.05 -11.91 -28.31
CA ASN A 154 -8.98 -11.71 -29.29
C ASN A 154 -8.47 -10.27 -29.36
N LEU A 155 -8.29 -9.61 -28.21
CA LEU A 155 -7.71 -8.27 -28.15
C LEU A 155 -6.24 -8.30 -28.64
N PRO A 156 -5.72 -7.17 -29.15
CA PRO A 156 -4.34 -7.09 -29.64
C PRO A 156 -3.30 -7.63 -28.65
N SER A 157 -2.27 -8.30 -29.19
CA SER A 157 -1.19 -8.94 -28.40
C SER A 157 -0.42 -7.95 -27.52
N ASP A 158 -0.35 -6.68 -27.92
CA ASP A 158 0.33 -5.63 -27.17
C ASP A 158 -0.35 -5.39 -25.82
N PHE A 159 -1.69 -5.49 -25.77
CA PHE A 159 -2.44 -5.38 -24.54
C PHE A 159 -2.24 -6.59 -23.62
N LEU A 160 -2.25 -7.80 -24.20
CA LEU A 160 -1.96 -9.02 -23.44
C LEU A 160 -0.56 -8.98 -22.84
N THR A 161 0.42 -8.52 -23.61
CA THR A 161 1.82 -8.37 -23.15
C THR A 161 1.89 -7.34 -22.01
N SER A 162 1.19 -6.22 -22.13
CA SER A 162 1.13 -5.18 -21.09
C SER A 162 0.50 -5.70 -19.80
N LEU A 163 -0.61 -6.44 -19.91
CA LEU A 163 -1.29 -7.03 -18.75
C LEU A 163 -0.45 -8.11 -18.06
N HIS A 164 0.20 -9.00 -18.81
CA HIS A 164 1.10 -10.01 -18.26
C HIS A 164 2.35 -9.40 -17.60
N SER A 165 2.88 -8.31 -18.17
CA SER A 165 3.99 -7.56 -17.56
C SER A 165 3.58 -6.99 -16.20
N LEU A 166 2.38 -6.40 -16.11
CA LEU A 166 1.82 -5.91 -14.84
C LEU A 166 1.55 -7.05 -13.86
N GLU A 167 0.99 -8.17 -14.30
CA GLU A 167 0.76 -9.33 -13.44
C GLU A 167 2.08 -9.83 -12.85
N THR A 168 3.11 -10.01 -13.67
CA THR A 168 4.43 -10.47 -13.22
C THR A 168 5.07 -9.48 -12.24
N LYS A 169 4.95 -8.18 -12.51
CA LYS A 169 5.47 -7.11 -11.65
C LYS A 169 4.82 -7.11 -10.27
N HIS A 170 3.51 -7.37 -10.19
CA HIS A 170 2.74 -7.28 -8.95
C HIS A 170 2.56 -8.63 -8.24
N ALA A 171 2.81 -9.76 -8.92
CA ALA A 171 2.82 -11.10 -8.33
C ALA A 171 4.15 -11.49 -7.67
N GLY A 172 5.24 -10.76 -7.95
CA GLY A 172 6.61 -11.14 -7.58
C GLY A 172 7.13 -10.66 -6.21
N PHE A 173 6.27 -10.42 -5.21
CA PHE A 173 6.69 -9.95 -3.87
C PHE A 173 6.22 -10.85 -2.74
#